data_AF-A0AAU6EJ20-F1
#
_entry.id   AF-A0AAU6EJ20-F1
#
_cell.length_a   1.000
_cell.length_b   1.000
_cell.length_c   1.000
_cell.angle_alpha   90.00
_cell.angle_beta   90.00
_cell.angle_gamma   90.00
#
_symmetry.space_group_name_H-M   'P 1'
#
loop_
_entity.id
_entity.type
_entity.pdbx_description
1 polymer ?
#
loop_
_entity_poly.entity_id
_entity_poly.type
_entity_poly.pdbx_seq_one_letter_code
_entity_poly.pdbx_strand_id
1 'polypeptide(L)'
;MANMDMSVYVIHQYGDTALVAVMGELDAFNYRLLESELESLMLGGTRHILVDAGELLFCDVSGARALERIHEGLRAAGGELFVVPSPTVIRLFNVLWGAQGPEHPGLVDISSLDEFPEASPLPRRHVPVLRRIGGRRRAHRDVAPRTGILASETSSPPERTTSAESTRSTTALPDPRGVPGGTTPPAGREAAHPPAERAAHPVLERAAHLRREAAARLEMLRLQTQTTCATLAEIHDRMAALQAGLETHIAMRAAVRRACDEHFHRADRMRELATSFPAGSG
;
A
#
# COMPACT_ATOMS: atom_id res chain seq x y z
N MET A 1 -3.15 -4.93 32.57
CA MET A 1 -2.88 -5.36 31.18
C MET A 1 -3.62 -4.37 30.30
N ALA A 2 -2.92 -3.67 29.40
CA ALA A 2 -3.57 -2.76 28.47
C ALA A 2 -4.45 -3.62 27.56
N ASN A 3 -5.77 -3.42 27.61
CA ASN A 3 -6.69 -4.04 26.68
C ASN A 3 -6.36 -3.44 25.31
N MET A 4 -5.85 -4.24 24.39
CA MET A 4 -5.72 -3.80 23.00
C MET A 4 -7.12 -3.79 22.41
N ASP A 5 -7.72 -2.61 22.32
CA ASP A 5 -9.06 -2.46 21.78
C ASP A 5 -9.09 -2.85 20.30
N MET A 6 -10.03 -3.71 19.94
CA MET A 6 -10.32 -4.03 18.55
C MET A 6 -10.98 -2.82 17.88
N SER A 7 -10.57 -2.54 16.65
CA SER A 7 -11.22 -1.53 15.81
C SER A 7 -11.65 -2.14 14.47
N VAL A 8 -12.83 -1.73 14.02
CA VAL A 8 -13.47 -2.22 12.79
C VAL A 8 -13.80 -1.00 11.95
N TYR A 9 -13.35 -1.00 10.70
CA TYR A 9 -13.57 0.10 9.76
C TYR A 9 -14.13 -0.42 8.46
N VAL A 10 -15.30 0.07 8.05
CA VAL A 10 -15.81 -0.14 6.70
C VAL A 10 -15.03 0.79 5.76
N ILE A 11 -14.11 0.24 4.97
CA ILE A 11 -13.27 1.01 4.04
C ILE A 11 -14.09 1.40 2.81
N HIS A 12 -14.84 0.46 2.26
CA HIS A 12 -15.66 0.66 1.07
C HIS A 12 -16.92 -0.21 1.12
N GLN A 13 -18.01 0.33 0.58
CA GLN A 13 -19.24 -0.40 0.35
C GLN A 13 -19.74 -0.07 -1.06
N TYR A 14 -19.90 -1.10 -1.89
CA TYR A 14 -20.32 -0.99 -3.28
C TYR A 14 -21.44 -2.00 -3.56
N GLY A 15 -22.68 -1.50 -3.66
CA GLY A 15 -23.82 -2.36 -3.92
C GLY A 15 -23.99 -3.40 -2.81
N ASP A 16 -23.87 -4.68 -3.16
CA ASP A 16 -23.95 -5.80 -2.23
C ASP A 16 -22.58 -6.28 -1.73
N THR A 17 -21.50 -5.54 -1.96
CA THR A 17 -20.15 -5.90 -1.55
C THR A 17 -19.54 -4.87 -0.58
N ALA A 18 -18.81 -5.31 0.44
CA ALA A 18 -18.07 -4.43 1.36
C ALA A 18 -16.63 -4.91 1.63
N LEU A 19 -15.72 -3.95 1.82
CA LEU A 19 -14.37 -4.15 2.33
C LEU A 19 -14.29 -3.58 3.75
N VAL A 20 -13.93 -4.43 4.71
CA VAL A 20 -13.87 -4.10 6.13
C VAL A 20 -12.46 -4.37 6.64
N ALA A 21 -11.79 -3.39 7.22
CA ALA A 21 -10.53 -3.59 7.92
C ALA A 21 -10.77 -3.83 9.41
N VAL A 22 -10.07 -4.83 9.95
CA VAL A 22 -10.09 -5.18 11.36
C VAL A 22 -8.67 -5.14 11.90
N MET A 23 -8.48 -4.37 12.97
CA MET A 23 -7.18 -4.15 13.60
C MET A 23 -7.27 -4.44 15.10
N GLY A 24 -6.16 -4.89 15.70
CA GLY A 24 -6.08 -5.20 17.12
C GLY A 24 -6.19 -6.70 17.40
N GLU A 25 -6.92 -7.08 18.45
CA GLU A 25 -7.11 -8.49 18.83
C GLU A 25 -8.55 -8.91 18.55
N LEU A 26 -8.79 -10.16 18.15
CA LEU A 26 -10.12 -10.72 17.97
C LEU A 26 -10.31 -11.93 18.90
N ASP A 27 -10.94 -11.72 20.04
CA ASP A 27 -11.06 -12.71 21.10
C ASP A 27 -12.49 -12.81 21.65
N ALA A 28 -12.68 -13.66 22.65
CA ALA A 28 -13.96 -13.85 23.35
C ALA A 28 -14.58 -12.57 23.95
N PHE A 29 -13.80 -11.51 24.18
CA PHE A 29 -14.28 -10.26 24.78
C PHE A 29 -14.73 -9.24 23.74
N ASN A 30 -14.09 -9.21 22.57
CA ASN A 30 -14.31 -8.14 21.61
C ASN A 30 -15.01 -8.57 20.30
N TYR A 31 -15.14 -9.87 20.01
CA TYR A 31 -15.77 -10.35 18.75
C TYR A 31 -17.19 -9.80 18.49
N ARG A 32 -17.91 -9.43 19.55
CA ARG A 32 -19.27 -8.85 19.46
C ARG A 32 -19.31 -7.53 18.71
N LEU A 33 -18.25 -6.71 18.80
CA LEU A 33 -18.15 -5.48 18.03
C LEU A 33 -18.08 -5.78 16.53
N LEU A 34 -17.29 -6.79 16.14
CA LEU A 34 -17.17 -7.23 14.75
C LEU A 34 -18.50 -7.79 14.22
N GLU A 35 -19.18 -8.62 15.01
CA GLU A 35 -20.52 -9.13 14.66
C GLU A 35 -21.51 -7.99 14.43
N SER A 36 -21.61 -7.03 15.35
CA SER A 36 -22.55 -5.92 15.24
C SER A 36 -22.33 -5.07 13.99
N GLU A 37 -21.07 -4.78 13.64
CA GLU A 37 -20.73 -3.99 12.45
C GLU A 37 -21.05 -4.75 11.15
N LEU A 38 -20.70 -6.04 11.10
CA LEU A 38 -20.97 -6.87 9.92
C LEU A 38 -22.46 -7.19 9.74
N GLU A 39 -23.19 -7.43 10.83
CA GLU A 39 -24.65 -7.58 10.82
C GLU A 39 -25.33 -6.32 10.30
N SER A 40 -24.83 -5.13 10.68
CA SER A 40 -25.35 -3.86 10.16
C SER A 40 -25.16 -3.74 8.65
N LEU A 41 -24.03 -4.21 8.11
CA LEU A 41 -23.80 -4.27 6.67
C LEU A 41 -24.73 -5.27 5.96
N MET A 42 -24.97 -6.43 6.59
CA MET A 42 -25.88 -7.45 6.08
C MET A 42 -27.33 -6.95 6.02
N LEU A 43 -27.79 -6.28 7.08
CA LEU A 43 -29.11 -5.62 7.11
C LEU A 43 -29.22 -4.53 6.05
N GLY A 44 -28.10 -3.88 5.70
CA GLY A 44 -27.99 -2.93 4.58
C GLY A 44 -28.04 -3.57 3.18
N GLY A 45 -28.13 -4.90 3.08
CA GLY A 45 -28.18 -5.64 1.81
C GLY A 45 -26.82 -6.10 1.28
N THR A 46 -25.77 -5.95 2.08
CA THR A 46 -24.43 -6.48 1.73
C THR A 46 -24.45 -8.01 1.84
N ARG A 47 -24.02 -8.68 0.79
CA ARG A 47 -23.94 -10.14 0.69
C ARG A 47 -22.51 -10.65 0.56
N HIS A 48 -21.60 -9.85 0.02
CA HIS A 48 -20.21 -10.23 -0.15
C HIS A 48 -19.34 -9.34 0.71
N ILE A 49 -18.60 -9.93 1.66
CA ILE A 49 -17.75 -9.15 2.54
C ILE A 49 -16.33 -9.67 2.45
N LEU A 50 -15.39 -8.76 2.22
CA LEU A 50 -13.96 -9.00 2.34
C LEU A 50 -13.48 -8.35 3.63
N VAL A 51 -13.01 -9.16 4.57
CA VAL A 51 -12.40 -8.72 5.83
C VAL A 51 -10.89 -8.71 5.66
N ASP A 52 -10.32 -7.51 5.68
CA ASP A 52 -8.89 -7.30 5.81
C ASP A 52 -8.50 -7.40 7.29
N ALA A 53 -7.96 -8.57 7.66
CA ALA A 53 -7.40 -8.85 8.97
C ALA A 53 -5.86 -8.79 8.96
N GLY A 54 -5.26 -8.07 8.01
CA GLY A 54 -3.81 -7.93 7.88
C GLY A 54 -3.13 -7.28 9.09
N GLU A 55 -3.86 -6.44 9.83
CA GLU A 55 -3.40 -5.76 11.06
C GLU A 55 -3.93 -6.42 12.34
N LEU A 56 -4.50 -7.63 12.23
CA LEU A 56 -4.94 -8.40 13.38
C LEU A 56 -3.73 -9.04 14.08
N LEU A 57 -3.50 -8.67 15.33
CA LEU A 57 -2.37 -9.10 16.14
C LEU A 57 -2.62 -10.43 16.85
N PHE A 58 -3.88 -10.75 17.13
CA PHE A 58 -4.29 -11.97 17.79
C PHE A 58 -5.69 -12.38 17.35
N CYS A 59 -5.94 -13.67 17.23
CA CYS A 59 -7.28 -14.23 17.11
C CYS A 59 -7.35 -15.50 17.94
N ASP A 60 -8.37 -15.66 18.78
CA ASP A 60 -8.65 -16.93 19.44
C ASP A 60 -9.67 -17.76 18.64
N VAL A 61 -10.02 -18.93 19.17
CA VAL A 61 -11.05 -19.78 18.54
C VAL A 61 -12.42 -19.11 18.57
N SER A 62 -12.74 -18.31 19.59
CA SER A 62 -14.00 -17.59 19.71
C SER A 62 -14.15 -16.56 18.58
N GLY A 63 -13.09 -15.82 18.29
CA GLY A 63 -12.99 -14.88 17.18
C GLY A 63 -13.17 -15.54 15.82
N ALA A 64 -12.50 -16.68 15.59
CA ALA A 64 -12.66 -17.46 14.37
C ALA A 64 -14.11 -17.99 14.22
N ARG A 65 -14.72 -18.48 15.31
CA ARG A 65 -16.14 -18.92 15.30
C ARG A 65 -17.10 -17.77 15.04
N ALA A 66 -16.81 -16.55 15.50
CA ALA A 66 -17.63 -15.39 15.17
C ALA A 66 -17.64 -15.12 13.67
N LEU A 67 -16.48 -15.16 13.00
CA LEU A 67 -16.37 -15.03 11.55
C LEU A 67 -17.13 -16.13 10.80
N GLU A 68 -17.13 -17.37 11.29
CA GLU A 68 -17.94 -18.45 10.73
C GLU A 68 -19.45 -18.19 10.82
N ARG A 69 -19.94 -17.70 11.97
CA ARG A 69 -21.37 -17.35 12.11
C ARG A 69 -21.80 -16.25 11.15
N ILE A 70 -20.95 -15.24 10.98
CA ILE A 70 -21.18 -14.18 10.01
C ILE A 70 -21.21 -14.75 8.58
N HIS A 71 -20.27 -15.65 8.26
CA HIS A 71 -20.24 -16.33 6.97
C HIS A 71 -21.51 -17.14 6.70
N GLU A 72 -21.99 -17.90 7.68
CA GLU A 72 -23.25 -18.65 7.61
C GLU A 72 -24.43 -17.71 7.33
N GLY A 73 -24.51 -16.59 8.04
CA GLY A 73 -25.53 -15.57 7.82
C GLY A 73 -25.49 -14.95 6.41
N LEU A 74 -24.29 -14.64 5.89
CA LEU A 74 -24.11 -14.17 4.52
C LEU A 74 -24.52 -15.24 3.51
N ARG A 75 -24.14 -16.50 3.76
CA ARG A 75 -24.50 -17.65 2.91
C ARG A 75 -26.00 -17.87 2.83
N ALA A 76 -26.71 -17.76 3.93
CA ALA A 76 -28.17 -17.82 3.95
C ALA A 76 -28.81 -16.73 3.07
N ALA A 77 -28.13 -15.59 2.88
CA ALA A 77 -28.53 -14.50 1.98
C ALA A 77 -27.98 -14.63 0.54
N GLY A 78 -27.35 -15.75 0.18
CA GLY A 78 -26.73 -15.97 -1.14
C GLY A 78 -25.37 -15.27 -1.30
N GLY A 79 -24.74 -14.92 -0.19
CA GLY A 79 -23.49 -14.19 -0.08
C GLY A 79 -22.31 -15.04 0.39
N GLU A 80 -21.14 -14.40 0.54
CA GLU A 80 -19.91 -15.03 1.00
C GLU A 80 -19.04 -14.08 1.82
N LEU A 81 -18.27 -14.66 2.75
CA LEU A 81 -17.25 -13.96 3.54
C LEU A 81 -15.88 -14.43 3.09
N PHE A 82 -15.00 -13.47 2.80
CA PHE A 82 -13.59 -13.69 2.54
C PHE A 82 -12.75 -13.01 3.60
N VAL A 83 -11.66 -13.63 4.01
CA VAL A 83 -10.74 -13.10 5.02
C VAL A 83 -9.34 -13.07 4.45
N VAL A 84 -8.70 -11.91 4.56
CA VAL A 84 -7.26 -11.71 4.33
C VAL A 84 -6.59 -11.77 5.70
N PRO A 85 -5.94 -12.89 6.07
CA PRO A 85 -5.34 -13.02 7.38
C PRO A 85 -4.00 -12.29 7.50
N SER A 86 -3.69 -11.80 8.70
CA SER A 86 -2.31 -11.45 9.05
C SER A 86 -1.43 -12.71 9.13
N PRO A 87 -0.10 -12.58 8.98
CA PRO A 87 0.84 -13.68 9.21
C PRO A 87 0.73 -14.31 10.60
N THR A 88 0.26 -13.55 11.59
CA THR A 88 0.11 -14.03 12.98
C THR A 88 -1.06 -14.99 13.13
N VAL A 89 -2.17 -14.75 12.42
CA VAL A 89 -3.42 -15.50 12.59
C VAL A 89 -3.68 -16.53 11.49
N ILE A 90 -2.98 -16.46 10.35
CA ILE A 90 -3.16 -17.36 9.20
C ILE A 90 -3.03 -18.84 9.59
N ARG A 91 -2.12 -19.18 10.52
CA ARG A 91 -1.93 -20.55 10.98
C ARG A 91 -3.16 -21.07 11.71
N LEU A 92 -3.81 -20.24 12.54
CA LEU A 92 -5.05 -20.63 13.23
C LEU A 92 -6.16 -20.91 12.22
N PHE A 93 -6.35 -20.00 11.26
CA PHE A 93 -7.38 -20.15 10.24
C PHE A 93 -7.13 -21.37 9.35
N ASN A 94 -5.88 -21.66 8.98
CA ASN A 94 -5.56 -22.88 8.24
C ASN A 94 -5.89 -24.15 9.03
N VAL A 95 -5.68 -24.14 10.35
CA VAL A 95 -6.03 -25.29 11.21
C VAL A 95 -7.54 -25.47 11.34
N LEU A 96 -8.29 -24.37 11.42
CA LEU A 96 -9.75 -24.41 11.61
C LEU A 96 -10.51 -24.60 10.28
N TRP A 97 -10.03 -24.01 9.18
CA TRP A 97 -10.76 -23.88 7.91
C TRP A 97 -10.04 -24.53 6.71
N GLY A 98 -8.73 -24.74 6.76
CA GLY A 98 -7.87 -25.01 5.59
C GLY A 98 -8.14 -26.30 4.79
N ALA A 99 -9.09 -27.13 5.21
CA ALA A 99 -9.55 -28.30 4.47
C ALA A 99 -11.08 -28.44 4.44
N GLN A 100 -11.78 -27.46 4.99
CA GLN A 100 -13.21 -27.58 5.24
C GLN A 100 -14.00 -26.97 4.07
N GLY A 101 -15.17 -27.55 3.81
CA GLY A 101 -16.00 -27.23 2.66
C GLY A 101 -16.53 -25.79 2.67
N PRO A 102 -17.58 -25.50 1.88
CA PRO A 102 -18.04 -24.13 1.67
C PRO A 102 -18.67 -23.54 2.95
N GLU A 103 -18.70 -24.24 4.08
CA GLU A 103 -19.23 -23.78 5.37
C GLU A 103 -18.32 -22.77 6.09
N HIS A 104 -17.08 -22.58 5.61
CA HIS A 104 -16.12 -21.68 6.24
C HIS A 104 -15.78 -20.47 5.38
N PRO A 105 -15.34 -19.35 6.00
CA PRO A 105 -14.89 -18.18 5.27
C PRO A 105 -13.77 -18.52 4.27
N GLY A 106 -13.82 -17.94 3.09
CA GLY A 106 -12.76 -18.09 2.09
C GLY A 106 -11.50 -17.37 2.54
N LEU A 107 -10.36 -18.06 2.60
CA LEU A 107 -9.07 -17.45 2.88
C LEU A 107 -8.45 -16.91 1.60
N VAL A 108 -8.11 -15.62 1.61
CA VAL A 108 -7.40 -14.96 0.52
C VAL A 108 -5.96 -14.74 0.96
N ASP A 109 -5.05 -15.50 0.39
CA ASP A 109 -3.63 -15.30 0.61
C ASP A 109 -3.08 -14.27 -0.37
N ILE A 110 -2.94 -13.01 0.09
CA ILE A 110 -2.36 -11.95 -0.74
C ILE A 110 -0.85 -12.15 -0.94
N SER A 111 -0.16 -12.90 -0.07
CA SER A 111 1.26 -13.20 -0.28
C SER A 111 1.49 -14.13 -1.48
N SER A 112 0.45 -14.84 -1.92
CA SER A 112 0.45 -15.60 -3.18
C SER A 112 0.11 -14.76 -4.42
N LEU A 113 -0.33 -13.50 -4.25
CA LEU A 113 -0.65 -12.59 -5.36
C LEU A 113 0.58 -11.84 -5.91
N ASP A 114 1.79 -12.20 -5.51
CA ASP A 114 3.03 -11.70 -6.13
C ASP A 114 3.18 -12.13 -7.61
N GLU A 115 2.32 -13.03 -8.10
CA GLU A 115 2.13 -13.31 -9.53
C GLU A 115 0.73 -12.86 -9.97
N PHE A 116 0.48 -11.56 -10.04
CA PHE A 116 -0.49 -11.10 -11.03
C PHE A 116 0.12 -11.40 -12.41
N PRO A 117 -0.46 -12.29 -13.24
CA PRO A 117 -0.06 -12.34 -14.64
C PRO A 117 -0.28 -10.93 -15.18
N GLU A 118 0.81 -10.32 -15.63
CA GLU A 118 0.85 -9.08 -16.38
C GLU A 118 -0.45 -8.95 -17.16
N ALA A 119 -1.29 -7.98 -16.77
CA ALA A 119 -2.67 -7.90 -17.22
C ALA A 119 -2.71 -7.95 -18.75
N SER A 120 -2.99 -9.13 -19.30
CA SER A 120 -3.14 -9.30 -20.73
C SER A 120 -4.29 -8.36 -21.12
N PRO A 121 -4.10 -7.43 -22.07
CA PRO A 121 -5.11 -6.43 -22.37
C PRO A 121 -6.35 -7.16 -22.87
N LEU A 122 -7.37 -7.25 -22.00
CA LEU A 122 -8.63 -7.88 -22.35
C LEU A 122 -9.16 -7.20 -23.63
N PRO A 123 -9.66 -7.97 -24.61
CA PRO A 123 -10.24 -7.38 -25.80
C PRO A 123 -11.41 -6.50 -25.38
N ARG A 124 -11.31 -5.21 -25.75
CA ARG A 124 -12.33 -4.18 -25.48
C ARG A 124 -13.70 -4.69 -25.94
N ARG A 125 -14.52 -5.17 -25.00
CA ARG A 125 -15.94 -5.39 -25.26
C ARG A 125 -16.61 -4.02 -25.39
N HIS A 126 -17.15 -3.75 -26.56
CA HIS A 126 -17.98 -2.56 -26.81
C HIS A 126 -19.17 -2.57 -25.86
N VAL A 127 -19.17 -1.65 -24.91
CA VAL A 127 -20.33 -1.37 -24.06
C VAL A 127 -21.29 -0.48 -24.85
N PRO A 128 -22.59 -0.80 -24.98
CA PRO A 128 -23.53 0.06 -25.67
C PRO A 128 -23.71 1.36 -24.88
N VAL A 129 -23.57 2.49 -25.58
CA VAL A 129 -23.83 3.83 -25.02
C VAL A 129 -25.33 3.98 -24.78
N LEU A 130 -25.77 3.83 -23.53
CA LEU A 130 -27.13 4.17 -23.13
C LEU A 130 -27.26 5.69 -22.99
N ARG A 131 -28.06 6.29 -23.87
CA ARG A 131 -28.49 7.68 -23.82
C ARG A 131 -29.25 7.94 -22.51
N ARG A 132 -28.85 8.99 -21.77
CA ARG A 132 -29.61 9.54 -20.64
C ARG A 132 -30.97 10.04 -21.13
N ILE A 133 -32.03 9.38 -20.70
CA ILE A 133 -33.38 9.95 -20.67
C ILE A 133 -33.60 10.47 -19.25
N GLY A 134 -33.82 11.77 -19.13
CA GLY A 134 -33.95 12.47 -17.86
C GLY A 134 -35.22 12.10 -17.09
N GLY A 135 -35.26 12.44 -15.80
CA GLY A 135 -36.49 12.32 -15.04
C GLY A 135 -36.37 12.51 -13.54
N ARG A 136 -36.55 13.78 -13.12
CA ARG A 136 -37.29 14.22 -11.93
C ARG A 136 -36.77 13.85 -10.53
N ARG A 137 -36.36 14.94 -9.86
CA ARG A 137 -36.42 15.19 -8.41
C ARG A 137 -37.76 14.73 -7.81
N ARG A 138 -37.69 14.01 -6.68
CA ARG A 138 -38.72 14.07 -5.62
C ARG A 138 -38.06 14.09 -4.24
N ALA A 139 -38.68 14.90 -3.40
CA ALA A 139 -38.31 15.25 -2.04
C ALA A 139 -38.88 14.26 -1.01
N HIS A 140 -38.52 14.51 0.26
CA HIS A 140 -39.07 13.98 1.52
C HIS A 140 -38.55 12.59 1.93
N ARG A 141 -38.25 12.27 3.20
CA ARG A 141 -38.61 12.86 4.51
C ARG A 141 -37.68 12.27 5.61
N ASP A 142 -37.48 13.04 6.67
CA ASP A 142 -36.74 12.72 7.90
C ASP A 142 -37.31 11.54 8.71
N VAL A 143 -36.43 10.78 9.36
CA VAL A 143 -36.68 10.07 10.63
C VAL A 143 -35.37 10.06 11.46
N ALA A 144 -35.41 10.63 12.67
CA ALA A 144 -34.36 10.60 13.70
C ALA A 144 -34.40 9.26 14.46
N PRO A 145 -33.35 8.85 15.24
CA PRO A 145 -33.29 9.35 16.62
C PRO A 145 -31.91 9.39 17.33
N ARG A 146 -31.91 10.20 18.41
CA ARG A 146 -31.37 10.00 19.77
C ARG A 146 -29.85 9.99 20.07
N THR A 147 -29.56 10.92 20.98
CA THR A 147 -28.35 11.38 21.68
C THR A 147 -27.82 10.49 22.82
N GLY A 148 -26.50 10.59 23.06
CA GLY A 148 -25.80 10.34 24.34
C GLY A 148 -24.33 10.82 24.26
N ILE A 149 -24.02 12.10 24.54
CA ILE A 149 -23.28 12.65 25.73
C ILE A 149 -21.93 11.91 25.98
N LEU A 150 -20.73 12.53 25.80
CA LEU A 150 -20.03 13.38 26.78
C LEU A 150 -18.84 14.18 26.16
N ALA A 151 -18.83 15.49 26.45
CA ALA A 151 -17.73 16.43 26.78
C ALA A 151 -16.27 15.99 26.47
N SER A 152 -15.55 16.66 25.55
CA SER A 152 -14.68 17.86 25.75
C SER A 152 -13.56 17.64 26.78
N GLU A 153 -12.28 17.77 26.40
CA GLU A 153 -11.55 19.03 26.60
C GLU A 153 -10.42 19.28 25.60
N THR A 154 -10.31 20.57 25.30
CA THR A 154 -9.40 21.30 24.42
C THR A 154 -8.02 21.51 25.02
N SER A 155 -6.96 21.44 24.22
CA SER A 155 -6.00 22.56 24.13
C SER A 155 -5.11 22.43 22.90
N SER A 156 -5.01 23.55 22.17
CA SER A 156 -3.98 23.86 21.17
C SER A 156 -3.36 25.20 21.61
N PRO A 157 -2.42 25.77 20.84
CA PRO A 157 -1.01 25.46 20.72
C PRO A 157 -0.17 26.66 21.24
N PRO A 158 1.15 26.77 20.96
CA PRO A 158 1.48 27.59 19.79
C PRO A 158 2.79 27.24 19.04
N GLU A 159 2.84 27.76 17.83
CA GLU A 159 3.96 27.85 16.90
C GLU A 159 5.13 28.70 17.45
N ARG A 160 6.36 28.39 17.00
CA ARG A 160 7.34 29.41 16.58
C ARG A 160 8.54 28.84 15.80
N THR A 161 8.63 29.35 14.58
CA THR A 161 9.79 29.67 13.72
C THR A 161 11.19 29.80 14.37
N THR A 162 12.25 29.33 13.69
CA THR A 162 13.28 30.15 12.97
C THR A 162 14.62 29.41 12.78
N SER A 163 15.29 29.74 11.67
CA SER A 163 16.76 29.83 11.43
C SER A 163 17.59 28.53 11.49
N ALA A 164 18.20 28.07 10.38
CA ALA A 164 19.37 28.59 9.63
C ALA A 164 20.72 28.06 10.17
N GLU A 165 21.71 28.01 9.26
CA GLU A 165 23.16 27.80 9.46
C GLU A 165 23.67 26.38 9.11
N SER A 166 24.29 26.21 7.92
CA SER A 166 25.75 26.30 7.64
C SER A 166 26.50 25.07 8.14
N THR A 167 27.16 24.28 7.30
CA THR A 167 28.54 24.57 6.91
C THR A 167 29.04 23.64 5.80
N ARG A 168 30.01 24.18 5.06
CA ARG A 168 30.78 23.61 3.95
C ARG A 168 31.60 22.37 4.36
N SER A 169 31.93 21.51 3.39
CA SER A 169 33.31 21.07 3.22
C SER A 169 33.62 20.59 1.81
N THR A 170 34.78 21.07 1.35
CA THR A 170 35.37 21.00 0.03
C THR A 170 36.63 20.15 0.16
N THR A 171 36.86 19.18 -0.72
CA THR A 171 38.21 18.59 -0.87
C THR A 171 38.53 18.35 -2.34
N ALA A 172 39.70 18.86 -2.73
CA ALA A 172 40.17 19.08 -4.08
C ALA A 172 40.80 17.84 -4.74
N LEU A 173 40.77 17.86 -6.08
CA LEU A 173 41.41 16.95 -7.01
C LEU A 173 42.80 17.52 -7.42
N PRO A 174 43.85 16.71 -7.62
CA PRO A 174 45.11 17.21 -8.18
C PRO A 174 45.22 16.99 -9.70
N ASP A 175 45.79 18.00 -10.35
CA ASP A 175 46.11 18.15 -11.78
C ASP A 175 47.52 17.56 -12.10
N PRO A 176 47.74 16.87 -13.23
CA PRO A 176 49.07 16.53 -13.70
C PRO A 176 49.41 17.23 -15.03
N ARG A 177 50.29 18.23 -14.97
CA ARG A 177 51.05 18.73 -16.13
C ARG A 177 52.53 18.81 -15.80
N GLY A 178 53.33 18.08 -16.56
CA GLY A 178 54.80 18.14 -16.52
C GLY A 178 55.43 17.36 -17.68
N VAL A 179 55.82 18.09 -18.72
CA VAL A 179 56.70 17.74 -19.86
C VAL A 179 57.64 18.96 -19.95
N PRO A 180 58.98 18.90 -20.19
CA PRO A 180 59.54 18.43 -21.48
C PRO A 180 61.01 17.94 -21.53
N GLY A 181 61.38 17.41 -22.71
CA GLY A 181 62.76 17.21 -23.19
C GLY A 181 62.88 15.88 -23.95
N GLY A 182 63.17 15.77 -25.25
CA GLY A 182 63.85 16.68 -26.17
C GLY A 182 65.24 16.12 -26.50
N THR A 183 65.35 15.21 -27.48
CA THR A 183 66.57 14.96 -28.27
C THR A 183 66.26 14.05 -29.47
N THR A 184 66.49 14.57 -30.67
CA THR A 184 66.42 13.93 -31.99
C THR A 184 67.79 13.33 -32.39
N PRO A 185 67.87 12.50 -33.46
CA PRO A 185 68.76 11.33 -33.56
C PRO A 185 69.98 11.54 -34.49
N PRO A 186 70.90 10.58 -34.56
CA PRO A 186 71.76 10.42 -35.74
C PRO A 186 71.19 9.39 -36.73
N ALA A 187 71.22 9.79 -38.00
CA ALA A 187 70.94 8.96 -39.16
C ALA A 187 72.07 7.94 -39.37
N GLY A 188 71.68 6.67 -39.49
CA GLY A 188 72.54 5.58 -39.94
C GLY A 188 71.77 4.68 -40.90
N ARG A 189 72.12 4.73 -42.19
CA ARG A 189 71.83 3.70 -43.19
C ARG A 189 72.34 2.36 -42.68
N GLU A 190 71.57 1.29 -42.79
CA GLU A 190 71.93 0.09 -43.57
C GLU A 190 70.95 -1.08 -43.37
N ALA A 191 70.84 -1.84 -44.46
CA ALA A 191 70.39 -3.23 -44.57
C ALA A 191 68.90 -3.54 -44.33
N ALA A 192 68.18 -3.62 -45.45
CA ALA A 192 66.98 -4.44 -45.60
C ALA A 192 67.29 -5.91 -45.23
N HIS A 193 67.00 -6.27 -43.98
CA HIS A 193 66.89 -7.65 -43.57
C HIS A 193 65.57 -8.25 -44.08
N PRO A 194 65.55 -9.53 -44.50
CA PRO A 194 64.31 -10.21 -44.90
C PRO A 194 63.33 -10.23 -43.72
N PRO A 195 62.00 -10.35 -43.96
CA PRO A 195 61.00 -10.38 -42.90
C PRO A 195 61.18 -11.67 -42.09
N ALA A 196 62.05 -11.61 -41.08
CA ALA A 196 62.10 -12.62 -40.06
C ALA A 196 60.71 -12.63 -39.41
N GLU A 197 59.98 -13.73 -39.56
CA GLU A 197 58.78 -14.04 -38.78
C GLU A 197 59.12 -13.82 -37.31
N ARG A 198 58.80 -12.62 -36.80
CA ARG A 198 58.92 -12.29 -35.39
C ARG A 198 57.82 -13.06 -34.68
N ALA A 199 58.08 -14.32 -34.38
CA ALA A 199 57.28 -15.08 -33.43
C ALA A 199 57.09 -14.20 -32.20
N ALA A 200 55.85 -13.81 -31.93
CA ALA A 200 55.54 -12.91 -30.83
C ALA A 200 56.05 -13.55 -29.53
N HIS A 201 56.81 -12.79 -28.73
CA HIS A 201 57.38 -13.32 -27.50
C HIS A 201 56.24 -13.82 -26.60
N PRO A 202 56.31 -15.05 -26.05
CA PRO A 202 55.19 -15.70 -25.36
C PRO A 202 54.61 -14.87 -24.19
N VAL A 203 55.44 -14.02 -23.58
CA VAL A 203 55.03 -13.05 -22.55
C VAL A 203 54.04 -12.00 -23.08
N LEU A 204 54.23 -11.48 -24.30
CA LEU A 204 53.33 -10.49 -24.91
C LEU A 204 51.98 -11.13 -25.26
N GLU A 205 51.98 -12.37 -25.75
CA GLU A 205 50.76 -13.12 -26.02
C GLU A 205 49.97 -13.38 -24.73
N ARG A 206 50.66 -13.76 -23.65
CA ARG A 206 50.04 -13.96 -22.34
C ARG A 206 49.47 -12.64 -21.79
N ALA A 207 50.20 -11.54 -21.91
CA ALA A 207 49.71 -10.22 -21.50
C ALA A 207 48.48 -9.78 -22.30
N ALA A 208 48.47 -10.00 -23.62
CA ALA A 208 47.32 -9.70 -24.47
C ALA A 208 46.10 -10.55 -24.10
N HIS A 209 46.31 -11.84 -23.78
CA HIS A 209 45.25 -12.73 -23.31
C HIS A 209 44.66 -12.25 -21.97
N LEU A 210 45.49 -11.94 -20.98
CA LEU A 210 45.03 -11.42 -19.68
C LEU A 210 44.27 -10.09 -19.81
N ARG A 211 44.68 -9.20 -20.73
CA ARG A 211 43.95 -7.96 -21.01
C ARG A 211 42.56 -8.23 -21.60
N ARG A 212 42.45 -9.21 -22.51
CA ARG A 212 41.14 -9.62 -23.05
C ARG A 212 40.24 -10.22 -21.98
N GLU A 213 40.78 -11.06 -21.10
CA GLU A 213 40.02 -11.62 -19.97
C GLU A 213 39.57 -10.53 -18.98
N ALA A 214 40.46 -9.59 -18.63
CA ALA A 214 40.14 -8.48 -17.75
C ALA A 214 39.07 -7.57 -18.36
N ALA A 215 39.17 -7.25 -19.66
CA ALA A 215 38.16 -6.47 -20.37
C ALA A 215 36.80 -7.17 -20.39
N ALA A 216 36.78 -8.48 -20.65
CA ALA A 216 35.54 -9.27 -20.62
C ALA A 216 34.90 -9.29 -19.21
N ARG A 217 35.71 -9.41 -18.15
CA ARG A 217 35.21 -9.35 -16.76
C ARG A 217 34.65 -7.98 -16.40
N LEU A 218 35.30 -6.90 -16.81
CA LEU A 218 34.80 -5.54 -16.59
C LEU A 218 33.48 -5.30 -17.31
N GLU A 219 33.32 -5.82 -18.53
CA GLU A 219 32.05 -5.72 -19.27
C GLU A 219 30.93 -6.50 -18.57
N MET A 220 31.20 -7.71 -18.07
CA MET A 220 30.21 -8.45 -17.28
C MET A 220 29.80 -7.71 -16.01
N LEU A 221 30.76 -7.14 -15.27
CA LEU A 221 30.46 -6.35 -14.07
C LEU A 221 29.62 -5.12 -14.40
N ARG A 222 29.94 -4.42 -15.51
CA ARG A 222 29.18 -3.26 -15.98
C ARG A 222 27.74 -3.66 -16.30
N LEU A 223 27.52 -4.75 -17.04
CA LEU A 223 26.18 -5.25 -17.33
C LEU A 223 25.41 -5.63 -16.06
N GLN A 224 26.05 -6.32 -15.11
CA GLN A 224 25.43 -6.63 -13.82
C GLN A 224 25.03 -5.37 -13.05
N THR A 225 25.92 -4.37 -12.97
CA THR A 225 25.60 -3.10 -12.30
C THR A 225 24.46 -2.34 -12.99
N GLN A 226 24.37 -2.41 -14.32
CA GLN A 226 23.28 -1.78 -15.05
C GLN A 226 21.94 -2.45 -14.73
N THR A 227 21.91 -3.79 -14.68
CA THR A 227 20.72 -4.55 -14.30
C THR A 227 20.30 -4.25 -12.86
N THR A 228 21.23 -4.26 -11.90
CA THR A 228 20.89 -3.97 -10.50
C THR A 228 20.39 -2.55 -10.30
N CYS A 229 20.99 -1.56 -10.97
CA CYS A 229 20.49 -0.18 -10.94
C CYS A 229 19.09 -0.05 -11.55
N ALA A 230 18.79 -0.78 -12.63
CA ALA A 230 17.45 -0.78 -13.23
C ALA A 230 16.40 -1.37 -12.27
N THR A 231 16.70 -2.52 -11.64
CA THR A 231 15.81 -3.13 -10.64
C THR A 231 15.59 -2.21 -9.43
N LEU A 232 16.65 -1.55 -8.95
CA LEU A 232 16.52 -0.59 -7.84
C LEU A 232 15.63 0.61 -8.21
N ALA A 233 15.74 1.11 -9.45
CA ALA A 233 14.89 2.19 -9.93
C ALA A 233 13.41 1.76 -9.96
N GLU A 234 13.11 0.55 -10.46
CA GLU A 234 11.76 0.00 -10.49
C GLU A 234 11.16 -0.16 -9.08
N ILE A 235 11.96 -0.63 -8.12
CA ILE A 235 11.53 -0.74 -6.72
C ILE A 235 11.23 0.65 -6.14
N HIS A 236 12.08 1.64 -6.41
CA HIS A 236 11.85 3.02 -5.98
C HIS A 236 10.56 3.61 -6.57
N ASP A 237 10.29 3.40 -7.86
CA ASP A 237 9.07 3.86 -8.50
C ASP A 237 7.82 3.18 -7.90
N ARG A 238 7.89 1.89 -7.60
CA ARG A 238 6.81 1.15 -6.93
C ARG A 238 6.57 1.67 -5.51
N MET A 239 7.62 1.94 -4.74
CA MET A 239 7.48 2.54 -3.42
C MET A 239 6.88 3.94 -3.48
N ALA A 240 7.29 4.77 -4.45
CA ALA A 240 6.73 6.10 -4.66
C ALA A 240 5.23 6.04 -5.01
N ALA A 241 4.82 5.08 -5.85
CA ALA A 241 3.41 4.87 -6.18
C ALA A 241 2.59 4.44 -4.95
N LEU A 242 3.13 3.56 -4.10
CA LEU A 242 2.47 3.16 -2.85
C LEU A 242 2.33 4.33 -1.87
N GLN A 243 3.37 5.16 -1.75
CA GLN A 243 3.32 6.38 -0.91
C GLN A 243 2.24 7.35 -1.40
N ALA A 244 2.17 7.61 -2.70
CA ALA A 244 1.12 8.47 -3.27
C ALA A 244 -0.30 7.89 -3.03
N GLY A 245 -0.44 6.56 -3.10
CA GLY A 245 -1.68 5.88 -2.75
C GLY A 245 -2.08 6.07 -1.29
N LEU A 246 -1.13 5.90 -0.35
CA LEU A 246 -1.34 6.13 1.08
C LEU A 246 -1.70 7.58 1.38
N GLU A 247 -1.02 8.56 0.77
CA GLU A 247 -1.35 9.97 0.92
C GLU A 247 -2.78 10.27 0.45
N THR A 248 -3.18 9.70 -0.69
CA THR A 248 -4.55 9.83 -1.21
C THR A 248 -5.56 9.23 -0.24
N HIS A 249 -5.27 8.06 0.34
CA HIS A 249 -6.12 7.43 1.36
C HIS A 249 -6.22 8.26 2.65
N ILE A 250 -5.11 8.81 3.14
CA ILE A 250 -5.09 9.69 4.32
C ILE A 250 -5.91 10.96 4.04
N ALA A 251 -5.73 11.57 2.86
CA ALA A 251 -6.48 12.75 2.46
C ALA A 251 -7.99 12.45 2.37
N MET A 252 -8.36 11.29 1.81
CA MET A 252 -9.75 10.83 1.76
C MET A 252 -10.33 10.63 3.16
N ARG A 253 -9.61 9.96 4.07
CA ARG A 253 -10.03 9.79 5.47
C ARG A 253 -10.21 11.13 6.18
N ALA A 254 -9.29 12.09 5.96
CA ALA A 254 -9.40 13.43 6.51
C ALA A 254 -10.59 14.22 5.94
N ALA A 255 -10.93 14.02 4.66
CA ALA A 255 -12.13 14.61 4.05
C ALA A 255 -13.42 14.04 4.64
N VAL A 256 -13.49 12.71 4.80
CA VAL A 256 -14.63 12.04 5.45
C VAL A 256 -14.82 12.53 6.88
N ARG A 257 -13.72 12.60 7.67
CA ARG A 257 -13.77 13.11 9.05
C ARG A 257 -14.33 14.53 9.11
N ARG A 258 -13.85 15.44 8.24
CA ARG A 258 -14.38 16.82 8.17
C ARG A 258 -15.86 16.86 7.84
N ALA A 259 -16.34 16.03 6.91
CA ALA A 259 -17.76 15.96 6.56
C ALA A 259 -18.62 15.48 7.74
N CYS A 260 -18.13 14.51 8.52
CA CYS A 260 -18.79 14.06 9.74
C CYS A 260 -18.84 15.16 10.82
N ASP A 261 -17.73 15.87 11.03
CA ASP A 261 -17.65 16.97 12.00
C ASP A 261 -18.63 18.11 11.63
N GLU A 262 -18.72 18.47 10.35
CA GLU A 262 -19.69 19.45 9.85
C GLU A 262 -21.14 19.02 10.07
N HIS A 263 -21.44 17.73 9.86
CA HIS A 263 -22.75 17.17 10.14
C HIS A 263 -23.09 17.22 11.63
N PHE A 264 -22.12 16.89 12.49
CA PHE A 264 -22.29 16.94 13.94
C PHE A 264 -22.55 18.37 14.43
N HIS A 265 -21.74 19.34 14.00
CA HIS A 265 -21.95 20.76 14.33
C HIS A 265 -23.29 21.30 13.80
N ARG A 266 -23.74 20.85 12.62
CA ARG A 266 -25.07 21.22 12.12
C ARG A 266 -26.18 20.66 13.01
N ALA A 267 -26.06 19.41 13.47
CA ALA A 267 -27.03 18.80 14.36
C ALA A 267 -27.08 19.51 15.73
N ASP A 268 -25.92 19.87 16.30
CA ASP A 268 -25.86 20.60 17.57
C ASP A 268 -26.49 21.99 17.45
N ARG A 269 -26.20 22.75 16.38
CA ARG A 269 -26.89 24.04 16.12
C ARG A 269 -28.40 23.90 16.03
N MET A 270 -28.90 22.82 15.43
CA MET A 270 -30.35 22.57 15.38
C MET A 270 -30.94 22.26 16.77
N ARG A 271 -30.19 21.55 17.64
CA ARG A 271 -30.63 21.31 19.02
C ARG A 271 -30.68 22.60 19.83
N GLU A 272 -29.67 23.46 19.71
CA GLU A 272 -29.64 24.79 20.37
C GLU A 272 -30.82 25.66 19.93
N LEU A 273 -31.13 25.69 18.63
CA LEU A 273 -32.30 26.42 18.13
C LEU A 273 -33.61 25.85 18.68
N ALA A 274 -33.74 24.53 18.78
CA ALA A 274 -34.94 23.88 19.31
C ALA A 274 -35.16 24.16 20.80
N THR A 275 -34.10 24.26 21.61
CA THR A 275 -34.20 24.61 23.04
C THR A 275 -34.45 26.10 23.28
N SER A 276 -34.10 26.96 22.32
CA SER A 276 -34.31 28.41 22.41
C SER A 276 -35.74 28.89 22.13
N PHE A 277 -36.64 28.01 21.66
CA PHE A 277 -38.05 28.37 21.47
C PHE A 277 -38.71 28.58 22.84
N PRO A 278 -39.11 29.83 23.20
CA PRO A 278 -39.78 30.07 24.46
C PRO A 278 -41.09 29.29 24.46
N ALA A 279 -41.29 28.45 25.47
CA ALA A 279 -42.58 27.82 25.72
C ALA A 279 -43.60 28.96 25.89
N GLY A 280 -44.40 29.17 24.85
CA GLY A 280 -45.41 30.21 24.82
C GLY A 280 -46.27 30.11 26.07
N SER A 281 -46.16 31.14 26.90
CA SER A 281 -47.03 31.44 28.01
C SER A 281 -48.45 31.59 27.49
N GLY A 282 -49.22 30.50 27.56
CA GLY A 282 -50.68 30.51 27.50
C GLY A 282 -51.26 30.73 28.89
#